data_AF-A0A6A1WE42-F1
#
_entry.id   AF-A0A6A1WE42-F1
#
_cell.length_a   1.000
_cell.length_b   1.000
_cell.length_c   1.000
_cell.angle_alpha   90.00
_cell.angle_beta   90.00
_cell.angle_gamma   90.00
#
_symmetry.space_group_name_H-M   'P 1'
#
loop_
_entity.id
_entity.type
_entity.pdbx_description
1 polymer ?
#
loop_
_entity_poly.entity_id
_entity_poly.type
_entity_poly.pdbx_seq_one_letter_code
_entity_poly.pdbx_strand_id
1 'polypeptide(L)'
;MDRVLDHFDLDYTRHEDVRTVVETMMTARRTHHNRMHAYFKKFPSKEAALLKPHPDTTEEQWKELCDMFTSKIFMEWMDAFQRQCDLEGKTYTEIEVYSEILGKKSGYFRGLGRAVKPPPSSTLTTQSSDLQHQLAKARDEIEAMRAAREKDLQEFAKKQAEMEAMLRDHREEQRVEQERIRLEQEERMKREQERMRVEHKERMQQEQERMRKEQERLRAKYRRNWRRKCPL
;
A
#
# COMPACT_ATOMS: atom_id res chain seq x y z
N MET A 1 1.83 -5.61 42.52
CA MET A 1 0.63 -4.84 42.13
C MET A 1 1.09 -3.81 41.13
N ASP A 2 1.19 -4.21 39.86
CA ASP A 2 1.41 -3.26 38.77
C ASP A 2 0.18 -2.36 38.68
N ARG A 3 0.37 -1.06 38.96
CA ARG A 3 -0.64 -0.07 38.63
C ARG A 3 -0.64 0.03 37.12
N VAL A 4 -1.70 -0.47 36.49
CA VAL A 4 -1.98 -0.22 35.07
C VAL A 4 -1.98 1.30 34.89
N LEU A 5 -0.90 1.80 34.27
CA LEU A 5 -0.81 3.16 33.75
C LEU A 5 -1.66 3.21 32.48
N ASP A 6 -2.98 3.08 32.62
CA ASP A 6 -3.87 3.34 31.51
C ASP A 6 -3.70 4.81 31.11
N HIS A 7 -3.23 5.03 29.87
CA HIS A 7 -3.19 6.36 29.27
C HIS A 7 -4.62 6.88 29.16
N PHE A 8 -4.93 7.93 29.92
CA PHE A 8 -6.19 8.67 29.86
C PHE A 8 -6.24 9.61 28.64
N ASP A 9 -5.56 9.26 27.55
CA ASP A 9 -5.53 10.05 26.34
C ASP A 9 -6.84 9.85 25.58
N LEU A 10 -7.52 10.96 25.29
CA LEU A 10 -8.72 10.98 24.46
C LEU A 10 -8.32 10.68 23.02
N ASP A 11 -8.76 9.53 22.51
CA ASP A 11 -8.55 9.15 21.12
C ASP A 11 -9.72 9.65 20.27
N TYR A 12 -9.50 10.77 19.57
CA TYR A 12 -10.52 11.37 18.70
C TYR A 12 -10.81 10.55 17.42
N THR A 13 -10.08 9.46 17.17
CA THR A 13 -10.41 8.49 16.11
C THR A 13 -11.38 7.41 16.59
N ARG A 14 -11.52 7.24 17.92
CA ARG A 14 -12.43 6.29 18.53
C ARG A 14 -13.80 6.91 18.75
N HIS A 15 -14.83 6.27 18.19
CA HIS A 15 -16.19 6.81 18.22
C HIS A 15 -16.75 6.98 19.65
N GLU A 16 -16.39 6.10 20.58
CA GLU A 16 -16.82 6.17 21.98
C GLU A 16 -16.31 7.43 22.69
N ASP A 17 -15.07 7.81 22.44
CA ASP A 17 -14.43 8.97 23.05
C ASP A 17 -15.02 10.26 22.48
N VAL A 18 -15.15 10.32 21.15
CA VAL A 18 -15.81 11.43 20.45
C VAL A 18 -17.24 11.60 20.97
N ARG A 19 -18.01 10.51 21.09
CA ARG A 19 -19.38 10.54 21.63
C ARG A 19 -19.42 11.10 23.04
N THR A 20 -18.50 10.66 23.91
CA THR A 20 -18.45 11.06 25.31
C THR A 20 -18.08 12.53 25.47
N VAL A 21 -17.07 12.99 24.71
CA VAL A 21 -16.65 14.40 24.70
C VAL A 21 -17.80 15.29 24.23
N VAL A 22 -18.43 14.96 23.10
CA VAL A 22 -19.56 15.73 22.55
C VAL A 22 -20.72 15.78 23.54
N GLU A 23 -21.09 14.67 24.17
CA GLU A 23 -22.18 14.62 25.15
C GLU A 23 -21.88 15.46 26.39
N THR A 24 -20.65 15.39 26.90
CA THR A 24 -20.21 16.17 28.06
C THR A 24 -20.20 17.66 27.75
N MET A 25 -19.64 18.05 26.61
CA MET A 25 -19.59 19.45 26.16
C MET A 25 -20.99 20.01 25.92
N MET A 26 -21.88 19.27 25.27
CA MET A 26 -23.26 19.70 25.03
C MET A 26 -24.05 19.83 26.34
N THR A 27 -23.82 18.96 27.32
CA THR A 27 -24.45 19.05 28.64
C THR A 27 -23.96 20.27 29.43
N ALA A 28 -22.64 20.53 29.40
CA ALA A 28 -22.06 21.73 29.98
C ALA A 28 -22.61 23.01 29.30
N ARG A 29 -22.68 23.03 27.97
CA ARG A 29 -23.25 24.15 27.19
C ARG A 29 -24.69 24.42 27.59
N ARG A 30 -25.55 23.39 27.62
CA ARG A 30 -26.96 23.52 28.00
C ARG A 30 -27.14 24.04 29.42
N THR A 31 -26.35 23.51 30.36
CA THR A 31 -26.37 23.96 31.76
C THR A 31 -25.94 25.42 31.88
N HIS A 32 -24.91 25.83 31.14
CA HIS A 32 -24.46 27.21 31.10
C HIS A 32 -25.56 28.14 30.55
N HIS A 33 -26.15 27.82 29.39
CA HIS A 33 -27.21 28.66 28.79
C HIS A 33 -28.44 28.76 29.69
N ASN A 34 -28.83 27.68 30.37
CA ASN A 34 -29.91 27.69 31.34
C ASN A 34 -29.62 28.63 32.53
N ARG A 35 -28.40 28.58 33.09
CA ARG A 35 -28.00 29.51 34.17
C ARG A 35 -28.04 30.96 33.70
N MET A 36 -27.54 31.23 32.49
CA MET A 36 -27.53 32.57 31.91
C MET A 36 -28.95 33.09 31.69
N HIS A 37 -29.87 32.25 31.23
CA HIS A 37 -31.26 32.65 31.03
C HIS A 37 -32.03 32.84 32.34
N ALA A 38 -31.82 31.97 33.33
CA ALA A 38 -32.39 32.14 34.65
C ALA A 38 -31.96 33.47 35.30
N TYR A 39 -30.73 33.91 35.03
CA TYR A 39 -30.26 35.24 35.43
C TYR A 39 -30.89 36.36 34.57
N PHE A 40 -30.97 36.18 33.26
CA PHE A 40 -31.61 37.12 32.33
C PHE A 40 -33.07 37.41 32.72
N LYS A 41 -33.84 36.38 33.09
CA LYS A 41 -35.24 36.51 33.54
C LYS A 41 -35.46 37.36 34.79
N LYS A 42 -34.40 37.67 35.55
CA LYS A 42 -34.49 38.58 36.71
C LYS A 42 -34.66 40.04 36.28
N PHE A 43 -34.44 40.35 35.00
CA PHE A 43 -34.58 41.67 34.44
C PHE A 43 -35.87 41.81 33.63
N PRO A 44 -36.53 42.97 33.66
CA PRO A 44 -37.78 43.19 32.93
C PRO A 44 -37.57 43.41 31.42
N SER A 45 -36.35 43.78 31.00
CA SER A 45 -36.03 44.01 29.58
C SER A 45 -34.58 43.65 29.26
N LYS A 46 -34.29 43.50 27.98
CA LYS A 46 -32.95 43.24 27.46
C LYS A 46 -31.98 44.36 27.81
N GLU A 47 -32.40 45.61 27.67
CA GLU A 47 -31.61 46.79 27.96
C GLU A 47 -31.22 46.83 29.45
N ALA A 48 -32.14 46.45 30.33
CA ALA A 48 -31.87 46.34 31.76
C ALA A 48 -30.88 45.19 32.09
N ALA A 49 -30.95 44.08 31.36
CA ALA A 49 -30.03 42.95 31.49
C ALA A 49 -28.62 43.28 30.97
N LEU A 50 -28.49 44.05 29.88
CA LEU A 50 -27.21 44.43 29.29
C LEU A 50 -26.39 45.37 30.20
N LEU A 51 -27.05 46.18 31.02
CA LEU A 51 -26.37 47.04 32.01
C LEU A 51 -25.77 46.25 33.19
N LYS A 52 -26.14 44.98 33.36
CA LYS A 52 -25.67 44.12 34.46
C LYS A 52 -25.24 42.74 33.94
N PRO A 53 -24.09 42.65 33.25
CA PRO A 53 -23.56 41.39 32.75
C PRO A 53 -23.42 40.32 33.84
N HIS A 54 -23.56 39.05 33.46
CA HIS A 54 -23.39 37.95 34.39
C HIS A 54 -21.89 37.81 34.75
N PRO A 55 -21.52 37.58 36.03
CA PRO A 55 -20.12 37.55 36.47
C PRO A 55 -19.26 36.48 35.79
N ASP A 56 -19.87 35.38 35.36
CA ASP A 56 -19.19 34.26 34.70
C ASP A 56 -19.10 34.38 33.16
N THR A 57 -19.41 35.54 32.57
CA THR A 57 -19.39 35.78 31.11
C THR A 57 -18.74 37.12 30.76
N THR A 58 -18.13 37.24 29.58
CA THR A 58 -17.69 38.55 29.08
C THR A 58 -18.87 39.40 28.65
N GLU A 59 -18.68 40.72 28.52
CA GLU A 59 -19.74 41.63 28.09
C GLU A 59 -20.24 41.28 26.67
N GLU A 60 -19.35 40.87 25.77
CA GLU A 60 -19.68 40.46 24.41
C GLU A 60 -20.48 39.15 24.40
N GLN A 61 -20.03 38.15 25.16
CA GLN A 61 -20.71 36.86 25.28
C GLN A 61 -22.09 37.03 25.93
N TRP A 62 -22.19 37.88 26.96
CA TRP A 62 -23.46 38.20 27.61
C TRP A 62 -24.43 38.88 26.64
N LYS A 63 -23.92 39.80 25.81
CA LYS A 63 -24.72 40.48 24.79
C LYS A 63 -25.27 39.50 23.75
N GLU A 64 -24.45 38.58 23.25
CA GLU A 64 -24.88 37.53 22.32
C GLU A 64 -25.96 36.62 22.93
N LEU A 65 -25.80 36.26 24.20
CA LEU A 65 -26.81 35.48 24.94
C LEU A 65 -28.12 36.25 25.10
N CYS A 66 -28.07 37.53 25.46
CA CYS A 66 -29.25 38.39 25.54
C CYS A 66 -29.94 38.55 24.17
N ASP A 67 -29.17 38.70 23.10
CA ASP A 67 -29.67 38.75 21.72
C ASP A 67 -30.41 37.45 21.37
N MET A 68 -29.82 36.30 21.72
CA MET A 68 -30.42 34.98 21.48
C MET A 68 -31.69 34.77 22.29
N PHE A 69 -31.70 35.10 23.59
CA PHE A 69 -32.89 34.96 24.46
C PHE A 69 -34.05 35.86 24.08
N THR A 70 -33.77 36.99 23.42
CA THR A 70 -34.80 37.91 22.90
C THR A 70 -35.12 37.71 21.43
N SER A 71 -34.48 36.73 20.79
CA SER A 71 -34.77 36.43 19.39
C SER A 71 -36.19 35.87 19.25
N LYS A 72 -36.87 36.28 18.18
CA LYS A 72 -38.22 35.82 17.86
C LYS A 72 -38.29 34.29 17.78
N ILE A 73 -37.28 33.68 17.15
CA ILE A 73 -37.17 32.22 17.02
C ILE A 73 -37.11 31.56 18.39
N PHE A 74 -36.26 32.06 19.30
CA PHE A 74 -36.15 31.49 20.64
C PHE A 74 -37.46 31.57 21.44
N MET A 75 -38.14 32.73 21.39
CA MET A 75 -39.42 32.91 22.08
C MET A 75 -40.53 32.02 21.53
N GLU A 76 -40.66 31.92 20.20
CA GLU A 76 -41.64 31.05 19.54
C GLU A 76 -41.41 29.57 19.89
N TRP A 77 -40.15 29.15 19.98
CA TRP A 77 -39.80 27.78 20.38
C TRP A 77 -40.06 27.50 21.85
N MET A 78 -39.76 28.45 22.74
CA MET A 78 -40.06 28.32 24.17
C MET A 78 -41.58 28.22 24.40
N ASP A 79 -42.37 29.00 23.67
CA ASP A 79 -43.84 28.96 23.70
C ASP A 79 -44.41 27.67 23.09
N ALA A 80 -43.87 27.20 21.97
CA ALA A 80 -44.25 25.92 21.37
C ALA A 80 -43.95 24.72 22.29
N PHE A 81 -42.79 24.74 22.94
CA PHE A 81 -42.39 23.70 23.89
C PHE A 81 -43.25 23.71 25.15
N GLN A 82 -43.54 24.90 25.71
CA GLN A 82 -44.48 25.05 26.82
C GLN A 82 -45.84 24.42 26.48
N ARG A 83 -46.41 24.75 25.32
CA ARG A 83 -47.68 24.17 24.87
C ARG A 83 -47.63 22.65 24.75
N GLN A 84 -46.52 22.10 24.26
CA GLN A 84 -46.34 20.65 24.18
C GLN A 84 -46.33 20.01 25.58
N CYS A 85 -45.62 20.61 26.54
CA CYS A 85 -45.58 20.09 27.90
C CYS A 85 -46.94 20.19 28.62
N ASP A 86 -47.69 21.27 28.38
CA ASP A 86 -49.05 21.45 28.91
C ASP A 86 -50.00 20.36 28.38
N LEU A 87 -49.86 19.95 27.12
CA LEU A 87 -50.62 18.84 26.52
C LEU A 87 -50.22 17.46 27.09
N GLU A 88 -48.94 17.27 27.41
CA GLU A 88 -48.43 16.01 27.98
C GLU A 88 -48.60 15.91 29.51
N GLY A 89 -49.08 16.98 30.17
CA GLY A 89 -49.26 17.04 31.63
C GLY A 89 -47.94 16.99 32.41
N LYS A 90 -46.83 17.39 31.79
CA LYS A 90 -45.49 17.35 32.39
C LYS A 90 -45.01 18.75 32.70
N THR A 91 -44.43 18.95 33.88
CA THR A 91 -43.64 20.14 34.16
C THR A 91 -42.29 20.01 33.47
N TYR A 92 -41.89 20.98 32.65
CA TYR A 92 -40.56 20.97 32.06
C TYR A 92 -39.60 21.89 32.80
N THR A 93 -38.32 21.60 32.59
CA THR A 93 -37.21 22.44 33.03
C THR A 93 -36.60 23.16 31.83
N GLU A 94 -36.19 24.41 31.97
CA GLU A 94 -35.61 25.20 30.86
C GLU A 94 -34.42 24.50 30.19
N ILE A 95 -33.69 23.63 30.91
CA ILE A 95 -32.61 22.79 30.36
C ILE A 95 -33.09 21.78 29.29
N GLU A 96 -34.35 21.33 29.35
CA GLU A 96 -34.97 20.48 28.32
C GLU A 96 -35.27 21.28 27.05
N VAL A 97 -35.71 22.54 27.19
CA VAL A 97 -35.89 23.48 26.06
C VAL A 97 -34.55 23.75 25.37
N TYR A 98 -33.49 24.02 26.13
CA TYR A 98 -32.15 24.20 25.58
C TYR A 98 -31.61 22.93 24.90
N SER A 99 -32.03 21.76 25.35
CA SER A 99 -31.70 20.49 24.69
C SER A 99 -32.37 20.35 23.33
N GLU A 100 -33.54 20.95 23.15
CA GLU A 100 -34.24 20.97 21.87
C GLU A 100 -33.63 22.01 20.92
N ILE A 101 -33.41 23.23 21.41
CA ILE A 101 -32.98 24.39 20.61
C ILE A 101 -31.50 24.31 20.21
N LEU A 102 -30.61 23.88 21.12
CA LEU A 102 -29.18 23.75 20.83
C LEU A 102 -28.83 22.40 20.16
N GLY A 103 -29.85 21.58 19.88
CA GLY A 103 -29.77 20.35 19.11
C GLY A 103 -30.15 19.10 19.92
N LYS A 104 -31.16 18.37 19.43
CA LYS A 104 -31.38 16.96 19.80
C LYS A 104 -30.24 16.09 19.27
N LYS A 105 -29.61 15.35 20.18
CA LYS A 105 -28.72 14.21 19.89
C LYS A 105 -29.42 13.23 18.95
N SER A 106 -28.69 12.67 17.97
CA SER A 106 -29.15 11.51 17.21
C SER A 106 -29.56 10.41 18.19
N GLY A 107 -30.82 9.96 18.10
CA GLY A 107 -31.39 9.01 19.04
C GLY A 107 -30.63 7.69 19.07
N TYR A 108 -29.93 7.44 20.17
CA TYR A 108 -29.88 6.13 20.80
C TYR A 108 -29.78 6.34 22.31
N PHE A 109 -30.85 5.94 23.01
CA PHE A 109 -30.95 5.92 24.46
C PHE A 109 -30.60 4.53 24.98
N ARG A 110 -29.69 4.44 25.96
CA ARG A 110 -29.61 3.32 26.92
C ARG A 110 -28.98 3.75 28.26
N GLY A 111 -29.83 3.98 29.27
CA GLY A 111 -29.59 3.65 30.68
C GLY A 111 -28.97 4.71 31.61
N LEU A 112 -29.74 5.18 32.59
CA LEU A 112 -29.23 5.88 33.79
C LEU A 112 -28.49 4.87 34.67
N GLY A 113 -27.17 5.01 34.76
CA GLY A 113 -26.28 4.16 35.53
C GLY A 113 -26.48 4.26 37.04
N ARG A 114 -27.35 3.40 37.57
CA ARG A 114 -27.18 2.70 38.87
C ARG A 114 -27.95 1.37 38.83
N ALA A 115 -27.43 0.40 38.07
CA ALA A 115 -27.92 -0.97 38.07
C ALA A 115 -26.76 -1.93 38.39
N VAL A 116 -27.03 -2.94 39.23
CA VAL A 116 -26.21 -4.15 39.31
C VAL A 116 -26.09 -4.70 37.88
N LYS A 117 -24.87 -5.04 37.43
CA LYS A 117 -24.63 -5.65 36.12
C LYS A 117 -25.69 -6.74 35.89
N PRO A 118 -26.62 -6.59 34.92
CA PRO A 118 -27.48 -7.70 34.60
C PRO A 118 -26.59 -8.86 34.13
N PRO A 119 -26.90 -10.11 34.49
CA PRO A 119 -26.22 -11.25 33.88
C PRO A 119 -26.32 -11.11 32.36
N PRO A 120 -25.28 -11.51 31.61
CA PRO A 120 -25.21 -11.25 30.17
C PRO A 120 -26.51 -11.70 29.51
N SER A 121 -27.21 -10.74 28.91
CA SER A 121 -28.49 -10.99 28.27
C SER A 121 -28.24 -11.83 27.02
N SER A 122 -28.73 -13.06 27.03
CA SER A 122 -28.54 -14.10 26.00
C SER A 122 -29.01 -13.71 24.59
N THR A 123 -29.62 -12.54 24.40
CA THR A 123 -30.20 -12.10 23.13
C THR A 123 -29.29 -11.13 22.34
N LEU A 124 -28.27 -10.53 22.98
CA LEU A 124 -27.31 -9.63 22.31
C LEU A 124 -26.10 -10.35 21.68
N THR A 125 -25.90 -11.62 22.01
CA THR A 125 -24.82 -12.46 21.48
C THR A 125 -25.07 -12.91 20.04
N THR A 126 -26.32 -13.03 19.59
CA THR A 126 -26.67 -13.57 18.26
C THR A 126 -26.46 -12.57 17.11
N GLN A 127 -26.81 -11.29 17.29
CA GLN A 127 -26.57 -10.28 16.24
C GLN A 127 -25.09 -9.92 16.10
N SER A 128 -24.31 -10.01 17.18
CA SER A 128 -22.86 -9.80 17.15
C SER A 128 -22.15 -10.97 16.46
N SER A 129 -22.60 -12.22 16.65
CA SER A 129 -21.99 -13.39 16.01
C SER A 129 -22.25 -13.42 14.50
N ASP A 130 -23.43 -13.03 14.05
CA ASP A 130 -23.77 -13.04 12.61
C ASP A 130 -22.92 -12.03 11.82
N LEU A 131 -22.74 -10.82 12.35
CA LEU A 131 -21.86 -9.81 11.74
C LEU A 131 -20.39 -10.24 11.78
N GLN A 132 -19.93 -10.85 12.88
CA GLN A 132 -18.57 -11.38 12.98
C GLN A 132 -18.33 -12.51 11.97
N HIS A 133 -19.31 -13.40 11.79
CA HIS A 133 -19.24 -14.47 10.80
C HIS A 133 -19.22 -13.93 9.37
N GLN A 134 -20.03 -12.90 9.06
CA GLN A 134 -20.00 -12.23 7.76
C GLN A 134 -18.65 -11.56 7.49
N LEU A 135 -18.04 -10.91 8.49
CA LEU A 135 -16.72 -10.31 8.35
C LEU A 135 -15.62 -11.36 8.17
N ALA A 136 -15.70 -12.49 8.89
CA ALA A 136 -14.77 -13.60 8.70
C ALA A 136 -14.89 -14.18 7.28
N LYS A 137 -16.11 -14.44 6.83
CA LYS A 137 -16.38 -14.94 5.47
C LYS A 137 -15.87 -13.98 4.39
N ALA A 138 -16.12 -12.67 4.52
CA ALA A 138 -15.62 -11.68 3.58
C ALA A 138 -14.08 -11.59 3.55
N ARG A 139 -13.41 -11.79 4.71
CA ARG A 139 -11.95 -11.85 4.78
C ARG A 139 -11.41 -13.08 4.06
N ASP A 140 -12.00 -14.25 4.30
CA ASP A 140 -11.61 -15.50 3.64
C ASP A 140 -11.81 -15.42 2.12
N GLU A 141 -12.91 -14.81 1.67
CA GLU A 141 -13.19 -14.57 0.24
C GLU A 141 -12.15 -13.63 -0.40
N ILE A 142 -11.79 -12.54 0.29
CA ILE A 142 -10.73 -11.62 -0.18
C ILE A 142 -9.38 -12.33 -0.25
N GLU A 143 -9.05 -13.14 0.75
CA GLU A 143 -7.79 -13.90 0.78
C GLU A 143 -7.74 -14.94 -0.34
N ALA A 144 -8.84 -15.65 -0.60
CA ALA A 144 -8.94 -16.59 -1.72
C ALA A 144 -8.76 -15.89 -3.08
N MET A 145 -9.39 -14.72 -3.28
CA MET A 145 -9.20 -13.93 -4.51
C MET A 145 -7.76 -13.44 -4.67
N ARG A 146 -7.11 -13.01 -3.57
CA ARG A 146 -5.70 -12.61 -3.60
C ARG A 146 -4.79 -13.77 -3.96
N ALA A 147 -4.99 -14.94 -3.35
CA ALA A 147 -4.22 -16.14 -3.64
C ALA A 147 -4.39 -16.61 -5.09
N ALA A 148 -5.61 -16.53 -5.65
CA ALA A 148 -5.85 -16.83 -7.06
C ALA A 148 -5.09 -15.85 -7.98
N ARG A 149 -5.24 -14.54 -7.73
CA ARG A 149 -4.55 -13.51 -8.52
C ARG A 149 -3.02 -13.62 -8.43
N GLU A 150 -2.49 -13.98 -7.26
CA GLU A 150 -1.05 -14.16 -7.08
C GLU A 150 -0.52 -15.35 -7.89
N LYS A 151 -1.28 -16.46 -7.96
CA LYS A 151 -0.94 -17.59 -8.84
C LYS A 151 -0.92 -17.20 -10.32
N ASP A 152 -1.92 -16.44 -10.78
CA ASP A 152 -1.96 -15.98 -12.18
C ASP A 152 -0.75 -15.11 -12.52
N LEU A 153 -0.36 -14.22 -11.59
CA LEU A 153 0.85 -13.38 -11.76
C LEU A 153 2.14 -14.21 -11.76
N GLN A 154 2.25 -15.22 -10.90
CA GLN A 154 3.38 -16.15 -10.90
C GLN A 154 3.46 -16.94 -12.20
N GLU A 155 2.32 -17.39 -12.73
CA GLU A 155 2.27 -18.12 -14.00
C GLU A 155 2.66 -17.23 -15.17
N PHE A 156 2.22 -15.97 -15.17
CA PHE A 156 2.63 -14.99 -16.18
C PHE A 156 4.14 -14.70 -16.11
N ALA A 157 4.68 -14.49 -14.91
CA ALA A 157 6.12 -14.29 -14.71
C ALA A 157 6.93 -15.50 -15.17
N LYS A 158 6.46 -16.72 -14.91
CA LYS A 158 7.09 -17.95 -15.39
C LYS A 158 7.10 -18.02 -16.91
N LYS A 159 5.96 -17.75 -17.57
CA LYS A 159 5.85 -17.71 -19.03
C LYS A 159 6.78 -16.66 -19.65
N GLN A 160 6.91 -15.50 -19.02
CA GLN A 160 7.86 -14.48 -19.46
C GLN A 160 9.31 -14.97 -19.33
N ALA A 161 9.68 -15.59 -18.21
CA ALA A 161 11.03 -16.12 -18.00
C ALA A 161 11.38 -17.25 -18.98
N GLU A 162 10.42 -18.13 -19.28
CA GLU A 162 10.57 -19.20 -20.28
C GLU A 162 10.79 -18.62 -21.69
N MET A 163 10.03 -17.58 -22.07
CA MET A 163 10.19 -16.91 -23.36
C MET A 163 11.55 -16.20 -23.46
N GLU A 164 11.98 -15.52 -22.40
CA GLU A 164 13.31 -14.89 -22.35
C GLU A 164 14.45 -15.92 -22.40
N ALA A 165 14.28 -17.10 -21.77
CA ALA A 165 15.24 -18.19 -21.85
C ALA A 165 15.36 -18.73 -23.28
N MET A 166 14.24 -19.00 -23.96
CA MET A 166 14.24 -19.46 -25.36
C MET A 166 14.96 -18.47 -26.28
N LEU A 167 14.72 -17.17 -26.12
CA LEU A 167 15.39 -16.13 -26.91
C LEU A 167 16.89 -16.06 -26.63
N ARG A 168 17.31 -16.26 -25.38
CA ARG A 168 18.73 -16.35 -25.02
C ARG A 168 19.39 -17.57 -25.63
N ASP A 169 18.75 -18.73 -25.54
CA ASP A 169 19.27 -19.97 -26.11
C ASP A 169 19.43 -19.85 -27.62
N HIS A 170 18.41 -19.35 -28.34
CA HIS A 170 18.50 -19.14 -29.78
C HIS A 170 19.63 -18.16 -30.15
N ARG A 171 19.82 -17.10 -29.36
CA ARG A 171 20.92 -16.15 -29.59
C ARG A 171 22.28 -16.79 -29.37
N GLU A 172 22.43 -17.64 -28.37
CA GLU A 172 23.69 -18.32 -28.09
C GLU A 172 23.97 -19.42 -29.14
N GLU A 173 22.95 -20.17 -29.57
CA GLU A 173 23.05 -21.10 -30.69
C GLU A 173 23.58 -20.42 -31.95
N GLN A 174 23.06 -19.23 -32.30
CA GLN A 174 23.56 -18.47 -33.44
C GLN A 174 25.03 -18.05 -33.27
N ARG A 175 25.47 -17.73 -32.04
CA ARG A 175 26.87 -17.35 -31.77
C ARG A 175 27.79 -18.56 -31.91
N VAL A 176 27.41 -19.70 -31.33
CA VAL A 176 28.16 -20.96 -31.42
C VAL A 176 28.25 -21.42 -32.87
N GLU A 177 27.17 -21.31 -33.64
CA GLU A 177 27.17 -21.67 -35.05
C GLU A 177 28.11 -20.78 -35.87
N GLN A 178 28.10 -19.46 -35.65
CA GLN A 178 29.04 -18.54 -36.31
C GLN A 178 30.49 -18.84 -35.93
N GLU A 179 30.76 -19.14 -34.66
CA GLU A 179 32.10 -19.50 -34.20
C GLU A 179 32.56 -20.84 -34.80
N ARG A 180 31.67 -21.84 -34.90
CA ARG A 180 31.96 -23.11 -35.55
C ARG A 180 32.35 -22.92 -37.01
N ILE A 181 31.57 -22.14 -37.77
CA ILE A 181 31.86 -21.83 -39.18
C ILE A 181 33.23 -21.14 -39.30
N ARG A 182 33.53 -20.17 -38.42
CA ARG A 182 34.81 -19.47 -38.41
C ARG A 182 35.98 -20.43 -38.14
N LEU A 183 35.88 -21.27 -37.11
CA LEU A 183 36.93 -22.24 -36.76
C LEU A 183 37.14 -23.26 -37.89
N GLU A 184 36.08 -23.72 -38.53
CA GLU A 184 36.19 -24.63 -39.68
C GLU A 184 36.93 -23.97 -40.86
N GLN A 185 36.66 -22.69 -41.13
CA GLN A 185 37.40 -21.93 -42.15
C GLN A 185 38.87 -21.78 -41.77
N GLU A 186 39.18 -21.41 -40.52
CA GLU A 186 40.56 -21.28 -40.03
C GLU A 186 41.31 -22.63 -40.10
N GLU A 187 40.68 -23.75 -39.76
CA GLU A 187 41.25 -25.08 -39.91
C GLU A 187 41.51 -25.43 -41.38
N ARG A 188 40.56 -25.17 -42.29
CA ARG A 188 40.73 -25.40 -43.73
C ARG A 188 41.93 -24.63 -44.27
N MET A 189 42.03 -23.35 -43.94
CA MET A 189 43.17 -22.50 -44.32
C MET A 189 44.49 -23.06 -43.78
N LYS A 190 44.52 -23.52 -42.53
CA LYS A 190 45.72 -24.10 -41.92
C LYS A 190 46.14 -25.41 -42.59
N ARG A 191 45.18 -26.28 -42.91
CA ARG A 191 45.42 -27.54 -43.65
C ARG A 191 45.97 -27.26 -45.05
N GLU A 192 45.46 -26.25 -45.72
CA GLU A 192 45.93 -25.84 -47.06
C GLU A 192 47.34 -25.24 -47.01
N GLN A 193 47.64 -24.39 -46.04
CA GLN A 193 48.99 -23.88 -45.82
C GLN A 193 50.00 -25.01 -45.53
N GLU A 194 49.62 -25.99 -44.72
CA GLU A 194 50.52 -27.13 -44.43
C GLU A 194 50.71 -28.01 -45.66
N ARG A 195 49.66 -28.26 -46.46
CA ARG A 195 49.78 -28.93 -47.76
C ARG A 195 50.78 -28.22 -48.67
N MET A 196 50.64 -26.91 -48.83
CA MET A 196 51.58 -26.12 -49.64
C MET A 196 53.02 -26.19 -49.10
N ARG A 197 53.20 -26.17 -47.77
CA ARG A 197 54.52 -26.35 -47.14
C ARG A 197 55.13 -27.72 -47.43
N VAL A 198 54.33 -28.79 -47.34
CA VAL A 198 54.78 -30.15 -47.60
C VAL A 198 55.14 -30.31 -49.08
N GLU A 199 54.27 -29.91 -50.00
CA GLU A 199 54.52 -29.96 -51.44
C GLU A 199 55.77 -29.18 -51.84
N HIS A 200 55.98 -27.99 -51.24
CA HIS A 200 57.19 -27.21 -51.48
C HIS A 200 58.45 -27.95 -51.01
N LYS A 201 58.43 -28.55 -49.81
CA LYS A 201 59.55 -29.36 -49.31
C LYS A 201 59.82 -30.59 -50.18
N GLU A 202 58.78 -31.28 -50.62
CA GLU A 202 58.91 -32.44 -51.53
C GLU A 202 59.50 -32.04 -52.88
N ARG A 203 59.07 -30.92 -53.46
CA ARG A 203 59.65 -30.37 -54.69
C ARG A 203 61.15 -30.11 -54.53
N MET A 204 61.55 -29.45 -53.44
CA MET A 204 62.96 -29.18 -53.14
C MET A 204 63.78 -30.47 -52.97
N GLN A 205 63.22 -31.48 -52.30
CA GLN A 205 63.87 -32.78 -52.15
C GLN A 205 64.01 -33.51 -53.48
N GLN A 206 62.97 -33.52 -54.30
CA GLN A 206 63.01 -34.12 -55.65
C GLN A 206 64.07 -33.43 -56.52
N GLU A 207 64.17 -32.11 -56.46
CA GLU A 207 65.17 -31.35 -57.20
C GLU A 207 66.60 -31.65 -56.71
N GLN A 208 66.82 -31.68 -55.40
CA GLN A 208 68.11 -32.12 -54.84
C GLN A 208 68.46 -33.55 -55.26
N GLU A 209 67.50 -34.48 -55.26
CA GLU A 209 67.74 -35.87 -55.67
C GLU A 209 68.02 -35.98 -57.17
N ARG A 210 67.34 -35.19 -58.01
CA ARG A 210 67.63 -35.08 -59.45
C ARG A 210 69.06 -34.60 -59.68
N MET A 211 69.47 -33.52 -59.00
CA MET A 211 70.83 -33.00 -59.05
C MET A 211 71.86 -34.03 -58.58
N ARG A 212 71.56 -34.79 -57.51
CA ARG A 212 72.42 -35.87 -57.02
C ARG A 212 72.57 -36.99 -58.06
N LYS A 213 71.46 -37.48 -58.62
CA LYS A 213 71.46 -38.52 -59.67
C LYS A 213 72.20 -38.05 -60.92
N GLU A 214 72.09 -36.78 -61.29
CA GLU A 214 72.82 -36.21 -62.42
C GLU A 214 74.33 -36.13 -62.15
N GLN A 215 74.75 -35.68 -60.96
CA GLN A 215 76.15 -35.74 -60.57
C GLN A 215 76.70 -37.18 -60.57
N GLU A 216 75.95 -38.15 -60.05
CA GLU A 216 76.32 -39.56 -60.08
C GLU A 216 76.44 -40.09 -61.53
N ARG A 217 75.50 -39.73 -62.41
CA ARG A 217 75.56 -40.06 -63.85
C ARG A 217 76.80 -39.48 -64.51
N LEU A 218 77.11 -38.21 -64.26
CA LEU A 218 78.32 -37.55 -64.76
C LEU A 218 79.59 -38.25 -64.24
N ARG A 219 79.67 -38.49 -62.93
CA ARG A 219 80.80 -39.22 -62.30
C ARG A 219 80.96 -40.62 -62.90
N ALA A 220 79.87 -41.36 -63.10
CA ALA A 220 79.89 -42.67 -63.74
C ALA A 220 80.35 -42.60 -65.20
N LYS A 221 79.92 -41.58 -65.97
CA LYS A 221 80.36 -41.33 -67.34
C LYS A 221 81.87 -41.05 -67.40
N TYR A 222 82.38 -40.19 -66.53
CA TYR A 222 83.81 -39.93 -66.39
C TYR A 222 84.59 -41.20 -66.03
N ARG A 223 84.13 -41.97 -65.03
CA ARG A 223 84.76 -43.24 -64.62
C ARG A 223 84.83 -44.26 -65.76
N ARG A 224 83.76 -44.40 -66.55
CA ARG A 224 83.75 -45.28 -67.74
C ARG A 224 84.73 -44.79 -68.81
N ASN A 225 84.76 -43.48 -69.07
CA ASN A 225 85.66 -42.90 -70.07
C ASN A 225 87.14 -43.04 -69.64
N TRP A 226 87.43 -42.87 -68.36
CA TRP A 226 88.77 -43.07 -67.80
C TRP A 226 89.21 -44.53 -67.88
N ARG A 227 88.35 -45.51 -67.54
CA ARG A 227 88.62 -46.95 -67.74
C ARG A 227 88.89 -47.32 -69.20
N ARG A 228 88.29 -46.62 -70.16
CA ARG A 228 88.58 -46.81 -71.60
C ARG A 228 89.93 -46.24 -72.03
N LYS A 229 90.42 -45.20 -71.34
CA LYS A 229 91.68 -44.51 -71.67
C LYS A 229 92.92 -45.12 -70.99
N CYS A 230 92.75 -45.86 -69.90
CA CYS A 230 93.85 -46.56 -69.20
C CYS A 230 93.52 -48.06 -69.05
N PRO A 231 93.74 -48.88 -70.09
CA PRO A 231 93.73 -50.34 -69.96
C PRO A 231 94.97 -50.77 -69.17
N LEU A 232 94.79 -51.64 -68.18
CA LEU A 232 95.89 -52.37 -67.57
C LEU A 232 96.38 -53.46 -68.51
#